data_AF-A0A257KFI1-F1
#
_entry.id   AF-A0A257KFI1-F1
#
_cell.length_a   1.000
_cell.length_b   1.000
_cell.length_c   1.000
_cell.angle_alpha   90.00
_cell.angle_beta   90.00
_cell.angle_gamma   90.00
#
_symmetry.space_group_name_H-M   'P 1'
#
loop_
_entity.id
_entity.type
_entity.pdbx_description
1 polymer ?
#
loop_
_entity_poly.entity_id
_entity_poly.type
_entity_poly.pdbx_seq_one_letter_code
_entity_poly.pdbx_strand_id
1 'polypeptide(L)'
;MGNNEVEMRQNNIPFWECPNCELQIIIEKGNAVILRHRGEGDFKYNLLKFNLDCVLEETDSDGYSTGIEILDFEHLENYLETKVQHPKEFSFAKLIDNYVNYKFENQSKENYIIQSEHFKIDFEDNSIIEELIKRDRNRNQNQLYAHSRLYRFLQIILEKYYKIDNSWLPEMGMSKIEHYLCTKHFPSDERKKINSNPLFVKQSLKELIFDLIRIIYLDQKTLLSYDPIELQEIEKEMK
;
A
#
# COMPACT_ATOMS: atom_id res chain seq x y z
N MET A 1 12.10 17.03 18.01
CA MET A 1 12.52 15.81 17.32
C MET A 1 12.79 14.79 18.42
N GLY A 2 11.91 13.81 18.57
CA GLY A 2 12.05 12.80 19.62
C GLY A 2 13.21 11.88 19.29
N ASN A 3 14.07 11.60 20.28
CA ASN A 3 15.02 10.50 20.21
C ASN A 3 14.23 9.20 20.09
N ASN A 4 13.97 8.77 18.85
CA ASN A 4 13.45 7.44 18.59
C ASN A 4 14.62 6.47 18.72
N GLU A 5 14.93 6.09 19.95
CA GLU A 5 15.81 4.96 20.21
C GLU A 5 15.19 3.71 19.56
N VAL A 6 15.94 3.04 18.69
CA VAL A 6 15.50 1.81 18.02
C VAL A 6 16.31 0.65 18.57
N GLU A 7 15.61 -0.29 19.22
CA GLU A 7 16.23 -1.53 19.68
C GLU A 7 16.50 -2.46 18.50
N MET A 8 17.78 -2.76 18.26
CA MET A 8 18.18 -3.74 17.26
C MET A 8 17.96 -5.17 17.76
N ARG A 9 17.60 -6.08 16.86
CA ARG A 9 17.38 -7.50 17.17
C ARG A 9 18.63 -8.32 16.87
N GLN A 10 19.12 -9.06 17.86
CA GLN A 10 20.21 -10.02 17.67
C GLN A 10 19.67 -11.35 17.13
N ASN A 11 20.20 -11.83 16.01
CA ASN A 11 19.86 -13.15 15.46
C ASN A 11 20.78 -14.26 16.01
N ASN A 12 20.47 -15.52 15.70
CA ASN A 12 21.26 -16.70 16.14
C ASN A 12 22.70 -16.76 15.57
N ILE A 13 23.03 -15.89 14.63
CA ILE A 13 24.35 -15.66 14.00
C ILE A 13 24.80 -14.26 14.48
N PRO A 14 26.10 -13.92 14.63
CA PRO A 14 26.56 -12.71 15.34
C PRO A 14 26.32 -11.39 14.56
N PHE A 15 25.06 -11.10 14.27
CA PHE A 15 24.61 -9.86 13.67
C PHE A 15 23.32 -9.35 14.33
N TRP A 16 23.19 -8.03 14.26
CA TRP A 16 22.10 -7.21 14.78
C TRP A 16 21.35 -6.62 13.60
N GLU A 17 20.03 -6.75 13.58
CA GLU A 17 19.17 -6.19 12.55
C GLU A 17 18.36 -5.02 13.11
N CYS A 18 18.21 -3.95 12.34
CA CYS A 18 17.23 -2.93 12.66
C CYS A 18 15.83 -3.47 12.30
N PRO A 19 14.84 -3.43 13.22
CA PRO A 19 13.48 -3.83 12.87
C PRO A 19 12.79 -2.84 11.92
N ASN A 20 13.28 -1.60 11.88
CA ASN A 20 12.66 -0.49 11.18
C ASN A 20 13.34 -0.16 9.84
N CYS A 21 14.43 -0.83 9.46
CA CYS A 21 15.05 -0.70 8.15
C CYS A 21 15.88 -1.95 7.81
N GLU A 22 16.40 -2.03 6.59
CA GLU A 22 17.21 -3.16 6.14
C GLU A 22 18.68 -3.09 6.63
N LEU A 23 18.94 -2.34 7.71
CA LEU A 23 20.26 -2.21 8.33
C LEU A 23 20.63 -3.49 9.10
N GLN A 24 21.82 -4.03 8.80
CA GLN A 24 22.42 -5.14 9.52
C GLN A 24 23.83 -4.77 10.00
N ILE A 25 24.13 -5.08 11.26
CA ILE A 25 25.43 -4.83 11.89
C ILE A 25 25.99 -6.15 12.40
N ILE A 26 27.15 -6.58 11.90
CA ILE A 26 27.86 -7.74 12.46
C ILE A 26 28.68 -7.25 13.65
N ILE A 27 28.63 -7.96 14.79
CA ILE A 27 29.50 -7.69 15.95
C ILE A 27 30.33 -8.93 16.29
N GLU A 28 31.66 -8.85 16.18
CA GLU A 28 32.57 -9.95 16.52
C GLU A 28 33.78 -9.45 17.32
N LYS A 29 34.04 -10.04 18.50
CA LYS A 29 35.20 -9.77 19.37
C LYS A 29 35.44 -8.29 19.71
N GLY A 30 34.37 -7.51 19.85
CA GLY A 30 34.44 -6.07 20.16
C GLY A 30 34.43 -5.16 18.93
N ASN A 31 34.36 -5.73 17.73
CA ASN A 31 34.32 -5.00 16.47
C ASN A 31 32.91 -5.01 15.87
N ALA A 32 32.51 -3.93 15.16
CA ALA A 32 31.23 -3.80 14.47
C ALA A 32 31.39 -3.39 13.00
N VAL A 33 30.66 -4.03 12.09
CA VAL A 33 30.64 -3.71 10.64
C VAL A 33 29.20 -3.57 10.16
N ILE A 34 28.87 -2.47 9.48
CA ILE A 34 27.56 -2.25 8.82
C ILE A 34 27.59 -2.91 7.44
N LEU A 35 26.65 -3.81 7.16
CA LEU A 35 26.52 -4.41 5.84
C LEU A 35 25.54 -3.62 4.97
N ARG A 36 25.87 -3.52 3.67
CA ARG A 36 25.08 -2.79 2.65
C ARG A 36 23.74 -3.44 2.30
N HIS A 37 23.52 -4.72 2.62
CA HIS A 37 22.40 -5.47 2.05
C HIS A 37 21.72 -6.40 3.05
N ARG A 38 20.40 -6.22 3.22
CA ARG A 38 19.47 -7.32 3.50
C ARG A 38 19.12 -8.01 2.18
N GLY A 39 20.13 -8.62 1.55
CA GLY A 39 19.95 -9.26 0.25
C GLY A 39 19.17 -10.57 0.38
N GLU A 40 18.21 -10.81 -0.50
CA GLU A 40 17.76 -12.17 -0.78
C GLU A 40 18.94 -12.97 -1.35
N GLY A 41 19.51 -13.89 -0.57
CA GLY A 41 20.60 -14.76 -1.01
C GLY A 41 21.43 -15.38 0.11
N ASP A 42 22.05 -16.52 -0.19
CA ASP A 42 23.00 -17.17 0.72
C ASP A 42 24.32 -16.39 0.78
N PHE A 43 24.60 -15.78 1.93
CA PHE A 43 25.84 -15.05 2.16
C PHE A 43 27.04 -16.00 2.41
N LYS A 44 28.22 -15.63 1.87
CA LYS A 44 29.51 -16.26 2.18
C LYS A 44 30.47 -15.22 2.76
N TYR A 45 30.84 -15.36 4.04
CA TYR A 45 31.80 -14.48 4.72
C TYR A 45 33.16 -15.17 4.94
N ASN A 46 34.27 -14.41 4.91
CA ASN A 46 35.60 -14.87 5.33
C ASN A 46 36.39 -13.76 6.06
N LEU A 47 35.99 -13.48 7.30
CA LEU A 47 36.47 -12.37 8.13
C LEU A 47 37.90 -12.56 8.68
N LEU A 48 38.42 -13.80 8.68
CA LEU A 48 39.77 -14.11 9.16
C LEU A 48 40.89 -13.53 8.27
N LYS A 49 40.56 -13.07 7.05
CA LYS A 49 41.56 -12.66 6.07
C LYS A 49 42.16 -11.27 6.34
N PHE A 50 41.51 -10.41 7.11
CA PHE A 50 41.81 -8.98 7.09
C PHE A 50 42.41 -8.34 8.35
N ASN A 51 42.38 -8.97 9.53
CA ASN A 51 43.15 -8.50 10.70
C ASN A 51 43.00 -6.98 11.02
N LEU A 52 41.82 -6.38 10.82
CA LEU A 52 41.58 -4.93 10.95
C LEU A 52 41.06 -4.54 12.34
N ASP A 53 41.60 -3.43 12.88
CA ASP A 53 40.98 -2.58 13.90
C ASP A 53 39.79 -1.85 13.26
N CYS A 54 38.70 -1.67 14.01
CA CYS A 54 37.36 -1.32 13.53
C CYS A 54 37.27 -0.13 12.55
N VAL A 55 36.87 -0.40 11.30
CA VAL A 55 36.48 0.59 10.28
C VAL A 55 35.11 0.21 9.71
N LEU A 56 34.17 1.15 9.65
CA LEU A 56 32.92 1.00 8.91
C LEU A 56 33.21 1.26 7.44
N GLU A 57 32.90 0.34 6.52
CA GLU A 57 33.22 0.48 5.10
C GLU A 57 31.98 0.26 4.21
N GLU A 58 31.75 1.15 3.24
CA GLU A 58 30.85 0.93 2.11
C GLU A 58 31.53 0.01 1.09
N THR A 59 31.05 -1.22 0.91
CA THR A 59 31.54 -2.14 -0.13
C THR A 59 30.59 -2.21 -1.33
N ASP A 60 31.11 -2.42 -2.53
CA ASP A 60 30.30 -2.68 -3.73
C ASP A 60 29.72 -4.10 -3.79
N SER A 61 28.65 -4.29 -4.59
CA SER A 61 27.99 -5.59 -4.79
C SER A 61 28.94 -6.67 -5.31
N ASP A 62 30.02 -6.25 -5.98
CA ASP A 62 30.87 -7.12 -6.77
C ASP A 62 32.19 -7.51 -6.06
N GLY A 63 32.45 -7.04 -4.82
CA GLY A 63 33.63 -7.53 -4.10
C GLY A 63 34.09 -6.77 -2.85
N TYR A 64 34.86 -7.50 -2.05
CA TYR A 64 35.35 -7.15 -0.71
C TYR A 64 36.56 -6.20 -0.64
N SER A 65 37.24 -5.89 -1.75
CA SER A 65 38.62 -5.38 -1.71
C SER A 65 38.80 -3.87 -1.86
N THR A 66 37.72 -3.10 -1.99
CA THR A 66 37.78 -1.65 -2.29
C THR A 66 36.70 -0.84 -1.57
N GLY A 67 36.43 -1.17 -0.31
CA GLY A 67 35.43 -0.43 0.48
C GLY A 67 35.82 1.03 0.70
N ILE A 68 34.84 1.94 0.75
CA ILE A 68 35.04 3.35 1.15
C ILE A 68 34.74 3.47 2.64
N GLU A 69 35.70 3.92 3.44
CA GLU A 69 35.50 4.09 4.88
C GLU A 69 34.42 5.16 5.18
N ILE A 70 33.51 4.84 6.10
CA ILE A 70 32.56 5.78 6.69
C ILE A 70 33.28 6.52 7.82
N LEU A 71 33.72 7.73 7.50
CA LEU A 71 34.62 8.53 8.35
C LEU A 71 33.89 9.34 9.45
N ASP A 72 32.61 9.67 9.26
CA ASP A 72 31.84 10.49 10.19
C ASP A 72 30.32 10.24 10.10
N PHE A 73 29.56 10.91 10.97
CA PHE A 73 28.11 10.78 11.08
C PHE A 73 27.35 11.32 9.86
N GLU A 74 27.85 12.38 9.21
CA GLU A 74 27.22 12.95 8.01
C GLU A 74 27.36 11.99 6.82
N HIS A 75 28.51 11.35 6.68
CA HIS A 75 28.74 10.28 5.72
C HIS A 75 27.82 9.09 6.00
N LEU A 76 27.64 8.70 7.26
CA LEU A 76 26.73 7.63 7.64
C LEU A 76 25.26 7.98 7.31
N GLU A 77 24.78 9.18 7.64
CA GLU A 77 23.42 9.63 7.30
C GLU A 77 23.19 9.59 5.78
N ASN A 78 24.10 10.18 5.00
CA ASN A 78 24.01 10.19 3.55
C ASN A 78 24.02 8.77 2.96
N TYR A 79 24.82 7.87 3.52
CA TYR A 79 24.83 6.46 3.12
C TYR A 79 23.49 5.77 3.41
N LEU A 80 22.92 5.97 4.60
CA LEU A 80 21.63 5.39 4.98
C LEU A 80 20.47 5.92 4.12
N GLU A 81 20.50 7.18 3.69
CA GLU A 81 19.45 7.78 2.87
C GLU A 81 19.54 7.38 1.39
N THR A 82 20.76 7.19 0.87
CA THR A 82 20.97 7.05 -0.58
C THR A 82 21.31 5.63 -1.03
N LYS A 83 21.86 4.80 -0.13
CA LYS A 83 22.36 3.45 -0.46
C LYS A 83 21.62 2.34 0.26
N VAL A 84 21.01 2.61 1.41
CA VAL A 84 20.24 1.60 2.16
C VAL A 84 18.79 1.61 1.70
N GLN A 85 18.27 0.43 1.37
CA GLN A 85 16.89 0.28 1.00
C GLN A 85 16.00 0.53 2.23
N HIS A 86 15.19 1.59 2.18
CA HIS A 86 14.19 1.86 3.19
C HIS A 86 13.14 0.74 3.23
N PRO A 87 12.57 0.43 4.42
CA PRO A 87 11.52 -0.56 4.51
C PRO A 87 10.38 -0.18 3.56
N LYS A 88 9.93 -1.15 2.76
CA LYS A 88 8.78 -0.96 1.88
C LYS A 88 7.56 -0.65 2.75
N GLU A 89 7.09 0.58 2.72
CA GLU A 89 5.86 0.96 3.41
C GLU A 89 4.67 0.46 2.59
N PHE A 90 3.86 -0.40 3.21
CA PHE A 90 2.66 -0.98 2.61
C PHE A 90 1.41 -0.26 3.10
N SER A 91 0.59 0.24 2.18
CA SER A 91 -0.70 0.82 2.50
C SER A 91 -1.64 0.75 1.30
N PHE A 92 -2.95 0.71 1.54
CA PHE A 92 -3.92 0.79 0.44
C PHE A 92 -3.79 2.11 -0.34
N ALA A 93 -3.38 3.19 0.32
CA ALA A 93 -3.10 4.46 -0.36
C ALA A 93 -2.02 4.27 -1.43
N LYS A 94 -0.88 3.64 -1.06
CA LYS A 94 0.21 3.35 -1.99
C LYS A 94 -0.19 2.31 -3.04
N LEU A 95 -0.98 1.30 -2.70
CA LEU A 95 -1.51 0.34 -3.68
C LEU A 95 -2.31 1.05 -4.79
N ILE A 96 -3.23 1.94 -4.41
CA ILE A 96 -4.05 2.72 -5.36
C ILE A 96 -3.16 3.64 -6.20
N ASP A 97 -2.31 4.43 -5.54
CA ASP A 97 -1.48 5.42 -6.22
C ASP A 97 -0.50 4.73 -7.19
N ASN A 98 0.13 3.63 -6.78
CA ASN A 98 1.02 2.85 -7.64
C ASN A 98 0.27 2.22 -8.82
N TYR A 99 -0.94 1.69 -8.61
CA TYR A 99 -1.75 1.16 -9.70
C TYR A 99 -2.10 2.24 -10.73
N VAL A 100 -2.60 3.38 -10.26
CA VAL A 100 -3.03 4.50 -11.11
C VAL A 100 -1.85 5.04 -11.92
N ASN A 101 -0.71 5.24 -11.28
CA ASN A 101 0.51 5.71 -11.91
C ASN A 101 1.03 4.72 -12.97
N TYR A 102 1.04 3.42 -12.66
CA TYR A 102 1.37 2.38 -13.62
C TYR A 102 0.39 2.37 -14.81
N LYS A 103 -0.91 2.37 -14.53
CA LYS A 103 -1.97 2.15 -15.51
C LYS A 103 -2.19 3.34 -16.45
N PHE A 104 -2.07 4.56 -15.93
CA PHE A 104 -2.47 5.77 -16.63
C PHE A 104 -1.33 6.77 -16.87
N GLU A 105 -0.21 6.67 -16.16
CA GLU A 105 0.96 7.55 -16.32
C GLU A 105 2.19 6.84 -16.92
N ASN A 106 2.06 5.59 -17.37
CA ASN A 106 3.16 4.77 -17.93
C ASN A 106 4.36 4.58 -16.96
N GLN A 107 4.14 4.63 -15.65
CA GLN A 107 5.18 4.31 -14.67
C GLN A 107 5.44 2.79 -14.58
N SER A 108 6.57 2.40 -13.98
CA SER A 108 6.92 0.99 -13.79
C SER A 108 5.86 0.23 -12.99
N LYS A 109 5.55 -1.00 -13.42
CA LYS A 109 4.59 -1.89 -12.74
C LYS A 109 5.13 -2.46 -11.42
N GLU A 110 6.44 -2.43 -11.19
CA GLU A 110 7.11 -3.10 -10.06
C GLU A 110 6.54 -2.70 -8.69
N ASN A 111 6.40 -1.40 -8.46
CA ASN A 111 5.87 -0.87 -7.20
C ASN A 111 4.41 -1.27 -6.96
N TYR A 112 3.63 -1.46 -8.03
CA TYR A 112 2.28 -1.98 -7.94
C TYR A 112 2.29 -3.48 -7.62
N ILE A 113 3.10 -4.29 -8.30
CA ILE A 113 3.23 -5.74 -8.04
C ILE A 113 3.58 -6.00 -6.57
N ILE A 114 4.57 -5.28 -6.04
CA ILE A 114 5.02 -5.38 -4.64
C ILE A 114 3.85 -5.14 -3.66
N GLN A 115 3.05 -4.09 -3.87
CA GLN A 115 1.90 -3.78 -3.01
C GLN A 115 0.78 -4.81 -3.20
N SER A 116 0.52 -5.21 -4.45
CA SER A 116 -0.50 -6.19 -4.83
C SER A 116 -0.25 -7.54 -4.16
N GLU A 117 0.99 -8.03 -4.20
CA GLU A 117 1.39 -9.27 -3.54
C GLU A 117 1.24 -9.21 -2.02
N HIS A 118 1.63 -8.09 -1.40
CA HIS A 118 1.49 -7.89 0.04
C HIS A 118 0.03 -7.97 0.51
N PHE A 119 -0.87 -7.27 -0.20
CA PHE A 119 -2.30 -7.25 0.15
C PHE A 119 -3.11 -8.40 -0.44
N LYS A 120 -2.53 -9.17 -1.38
CA LYS A 120 -3.23 -10.14 -2.23
C LYS A 120 -4.39 -9.50 -2.99
N ILE A 121 -4.16 -8.31 -3.52
CA ILE A 121 -5.16 -7.52 -4.27
C ILE A 121 -4.57 -7.14 -5.61
N ASP A 122 -5.11 -7.73 -6.67
CA ASP A 122 -4.83 -7.32 -8.04
C ASP A 122 -6.10 -6.69 -8.65
N PHE A 123 -6.00 -5.41 -9.02
CA PHE A 123 -7.04 -4.67 -9.74
C PHE A 123 -7.12 -5.04 -11.23
N GLU A 124 -6.23 -5.87 -11.76
CA GLU A 124 -6.34 -6.41 -13.12
C GLU A 124 -6.87 -7.85 -13.15
N ASP A 125 -7.00 -8.51 -12.00
CA ASP A 125 -7.49 -9.88 -11.90
C ASP A 125 -9.00 -9.96 -12.04
N ASN A 126 -9.46 -10.31 -13.23
CA ASN A 126 -10.88 -10.49 -13.52
C ASN A 126 -11.49 -11.73 -12.87
N SER A 127 -10.69 -12.68 -12.34
CA SER A 127 -11.21 -13.88 -11.68
C SER A 127 -11.99 -13.56 -10.40
N ILE A 128 -11.70 -12.41 -9.77
CA ILE A 128 -12.43 -11.90 -8.60
C ILE A 128 -13.94 -11.77 -8.87
N ILE A 129 -14.36 -11.52 -10.12
CA ILE A 129 -15.77 -11.42 -10.49
C ILE A 129 -16.49 -12.75 -10.22
N GLU A 130 -15.88 -13.88 -10.60
CA GLU A 130 -16.45 -15.20 -10.38
C GLU A 130 -16.52 -15.54 -8.88
N GLU A 131 -15.49 -15.15 -8.12
CA GLU A 131 -15.47 -15.29 -6.67
C GLU A 131 -16.59 -14.49 -5.99
N LEU A 132 -16.81 -13.24 -6.41
CA LEU A 132 -17.89 -12.39 -5.90
C LEU A 132 -19.26 -12.97 -6.25
N ILE A 133 -19.47 -13.48 -7.48
CA ILE A 133 -20.71 -14.15 -7.87
C ILE A 133 -20.97 -15.38 -7.00
N LYS A 134 -19.92 -16.19 -6.74
CA LYS A 134 -20.03 -17.37 -5.87
C LYS A 134 -20.36 -16.97 -4.44
N ARG A 135 -19.72 -15.92 -3.92
CA ARG A 135 -19.96 -15.35 -2.58
C ARG A 135 -21.40 -14.85 -2.44
N ASP A 136 -21.90 -14.12 -3.42
CA ASP A 136 -23.28 -13.60 -3.45
C ASP A 136 -24.31 -14.73 -3.45
N ARG A 137 -24.09 -15.77 -4.27
CA ARG A 137 -24.95 -16.95 -4.30
C ARG A 137 -24.97 -17.67 -2.95
N ASN A 138 -23.80 -17.88 -2.35
CA ASN A 138 -23.70 -18.54 -1.04
C ASN A 138 -24.40 -17.76 0.08
N ARG A 139 -24.52 -16.44 -0.05
CA ARG A 139 -25.18 -15.56 0.93
C ARG A 139 -26.65 -15.29 0.64
N ASN A 140 -27.20 -15.83 -0.45
CA ASN A 140 -28.51 -15.45 -0.96
C ASN A 140 -28.65 -13.92 -1.13
N GLN A 141 -27.58 -13.26 -1.56
CA GLN A 141 -27.54 -11.82 -1.73
C GLN A 141 -28.55 -11.40 -2.81
N ASN A 142 -29.30 -10.33 -2.54
CA ASN A 142 -30.23 -9.78 -3.52
C ASN A 142 -29.44 -9.25 -4.74
N GLN A 143 -29.87 -9.61 -5.95
CA GLN A 143 -29.23 -9.24 -7.21
C GLN A 143 -29.09 -7.72 -7.40
N LEU A 144 -29.96 -6.92 -6.78
CA LEU A 144 -29.87 -5.45 -6.80
C LEU A 144 -28.64 -4.90 -6.06
N TYR A 145 -27.99 -5.74 -5.24
CA TYR A 145 -26.80 -5.42 -4.44
C TYR A 145 -25.65 -6.40 -4.74
N ALA A 146 -25.61 -6.98 -5.95
CA ALA A 146 -24.58 -7.93 -6.33
C ALA A 146 -23.18 -7.28 -6.27
N HIS A 147 -22.26 -7.87 -5.51
CA HIS A 147 -20.92 -7.34 -5.31
C HIS A 147 -20.07 -7.42 -6.59
N SER A 148 -20.41 -8.32 -7.52
CA SER A 148 -19.74 -8.41 -8.83
C SER A 148 -19.83 -7.11 -9.64
N ARG A 149 -20.87 -6.29 -9.44
CA ARG A 149 -20.98 -4.97 -10.06
C ARG A 149 -20.00 -3.95 -9.47
N LEU A 150 -19.72 -4.07 -8.17
CA LEU A 150 -18.80 -3.17 -7.46
C LEU A 150 -17.37 -3.26 -7.99
N TYR A 151 -16.95 -4.42 -8.51
CA TYR A 151 -15.61 -4.52 -9.11
C TYR A 151 -15.51 -3.69 -10.41
N ARG A 152 -16.52 -3.76 -11.28
CA ARG A 152 -16.56 -2.90 -12.48
C ARG A 152 -16.63 -1.43 -12.09
N PHE A 153 -17.40 -1.12 -11.05
CA PHE A 153 -17.49 0.21 -10.50
C PHE A 153 -16.14 0.70 -9.98
N LEU A 154 -15.38 -0.13 -9.25
CA LEU A 154 -14.03 0.18 -8.77
C LEU A 154 -13.09 0.56 -9.92
N GLN A 155 -13.12 -0.16 -11.05
CA GLN A 155 -12.31 0.19 -12.23
C GLN A 155 -12.63 1.60 -12.75
N ILE A 156 -13.92 1.96 -12.80
CA ILE A 156 -14.37 3.30 -13.18
C ILE A 156 -13.87 4.33 -12.16
N ILE A 157 -13.99 4.08 -10.86
CA ILE A 157 -13.51 5.02 -9.84
C ILE A 157 -12.01 5.24 -9.93
N LEU A 158 -11.21 4.20 -10.18
CA LEU A 158 -9.75 4.32 -10.31
C LEU A 158 -9.35 5.25 -11.46
N GLU A 159 -10.02 5.14 -12.62
CA GLU A 159 -9.83 6.08 -13.74
C GLU A 159 -10.26 7.51 -13.37
N LYS A 160 -11.37 7.65 -12.64
CA LYS A 160 -11.90 8.95 -12.22
C LYS A 160 -11.05 9.60 -11.14
N TYR A 161 -10.42 8.81 -10.26
CA TYR A 161 -9.44 9.26 -9.27
C TYR A 161 -8.20 9.83 -9.94
N TYR A 162 -7.71 9.17 -11.00
CA TYR A 162 -6.63 9.69 -11.83
C TYR A 162 -6.99 11.05 -12.44
N LYS A 163 -8.17 11.15 -13.07
CA LYS A 163 -8.64 12.38 -13.73
C LYS A 163 -9.12 13.46 -12.76
N ILE A 164 -9.25 13.15 -11.48
CA ILE A 164 -9.86 14.00 -10.45
C ILE A 164 -11.25 14.49 -10.91
N ASP A 165 -12.09 13.54 -11.32
CA ASP A 165 -13.40 13.83 -11.92
C ASP A 165 -14.54 13.12 -11.19
N ASN A 166 -15.50 13.90 -10.69
CA ASN A 166 -16.73 13.41 -10.07
C ASN A 166 -18.00 13.93 -10.75
N SER A 167 -17.89 14.50 -11.96
CA SER A 167 -19.02 15.07 -12.72
C SER A 167 -20.10 14.05 -13.08
N TRP A 168 -19.72 12.78 -13.10
CA TRP A 168 -20.57 11.63 -13.43
C TRP A 168 -21.41 11.14 -12.22
N LEU A 169 -21.17 11.66 -11.01
CA LEU A 169 -21.87 11.21 -9.80
C LEU A 169 -23.15 12.01 -9.49
N PRO A 170 -24.21 11.39 -8.97
CA PRO A 170 -24.61 10.01 -9.26
C PRO A 170 -25.13 9.88 -10.71
N GLU A 171 -25.01 8.70 -11.32
CA GLU A 171 -25.45 8.44 -12.69
C GLU A 171 -26.69 7.54 -12.72
N MET A 172 -27.55 7.74 -13.73
CA MET A 172 -28.63 6.79 -14.01
C MET A 172 -28.05 5.40 -14.33
N GLY A 173 -28.59 4.36 -13.69
CA GLY A 173 -28.16 2.96 -13.92
C GLY A 173 -27.24 2.39 -12.84
N MET A 174 -26.77 3.21 -11.90
CA MET A 174 -26.14 2.73 -10.67
C MET A 174 -27.08 1.82 -9.88
N SER A 175 -26.53 0.72 -9.36
CA SER A 175 -27.18 -0.12 -8.36
C SER A 175 -27.38 0.64 -7.05
N LYS A 176 -28.25 0.11 -6.17
CA LYS A 176 -28.52 0.75 -4.87
C LYS A 176 -27.27 0.87 -4.00
N ILE A 177 -26.36 -0.12 -4.06
CA ILE A 177 -25.10 -0.10 -3.31
C ILE A 177 -24.11 0.92 -3.88
N GLU A 178 -24.00 1.03 -5.21
CA GLU A 178 -23.15 2.03 -5.87
C GLU A 178 -23.65 3.44 -5.52
N HIS A 179 -24.96 3.68 -5.63
CA HIS A 179 -25.57 4.96 -5.30
C HIS A 179 -25.31 5.35 -3.84
N TYR A 180 -25.53 4.43 -2.90
CA TYR A 180 -25.26 4.67 -1.47
C TYR A 180 -23.80 5.03 -1.19
N LEU A 181 -22.85 4.28 -1.77
CA LEU A 181 -21.44 4.59 -1.61
C LEU A 181 -21.10 5.97 -2.19
N CYS A 182 -21.71 6.34 -3.32
CA CYS A 182 -21.55 7.68 -3.90
C CYS A 182 -22.11 8.77 -2.99
N THR A 183 -23.31 8.62 -2.45
CA THR A 183 -23.93 9.63 -1.58
C THR A 183 -23.19 9.75 -0.25
N LYS A 184 -22.63 8.66 0.28
CA LYS A 184 -21.79 8.67 1.48
C LYS A 184 -20.55 9.55 1.30
N HIS A 185 -19.88 9.46 0.15
CA HIS A 185 -18.61 10.15 -0.10
C HIS A 185 -18.78 11.50 -0.84
N PHE A 186 -19.93 11.72 -1.48
CA PHE A 186 -20.31 12.95 -2.17
C PHE A 186 -21.73 13.39 -1.79
N PRO A 187 -21.96 13.73 -0.51
CA PRO A 187 -23.29 14.11 -0.04
C PRO A 187 -23.73 15.44 -0.67
N SER A 188 -25.04 15.55 -0.94
CA SER A 188 -25.62 16.63 -1.75
C SER A 188 -25.40 18.02 -1.17
N ASP A 189 -25.42 18.14 0.16
CA ASP A 189 -25.21 19.36 0.93
C ASP A 189 -23.74 19.81 0.93
N GLU A 190 -22.78 18.89 0.95
CA GLU A 190 -21.34 19.22 0.90
C GLU A 190 -20.77 19.26 -0.52
N ARG A 191 -21.51 18.81 -1.54
CA ARG A 191 -21.02 18.67 -2.92
C ARG A 191 -20.38 19.94 -3.48
N LYS A 192 -20.93 21.12 -3.16
CA LYS A 192 -20.35 22.42 -3.57
C LYS A 192 -18.96 22.63 -2.96
N LYS A 193 -18.78 22.27 -1.69
CA LYS A 193 -17.51 22.37 -0.96
C LYS A 193 -16.49 21.37 -1.53
N ILE A 194 -16.89 20.12 -1.75
CA ILE A 194 -16.02 19.10 -2.35
C ILE A 194 -15.55 19.55 -3.74
N ASN A 195 -16.46 20.02 -4.58
CA ASN A 195 -16.15 20.45 -5.95
C ASN A 195 -15.38 21.78 -6.03
N SER A 196 -15.26 22.51 -4.91
CA SER A 196 -14.50 23.76 -4.87
C SER A 196 -12.99 23.55 -4.93
N ASN A 197 -12.49 22.35 -4.59
CA ASN A 197 -11.07 22.05 -4.56
C ASN A 197 -10.77 20.62 -5.09
N PRO A 198 -9.92 20.48 -6.11
CA PRO A 198 -9.50 19.17 -6.63
C PRO A 198 -8.94 18.21 -5.57
N LEU A 199 -8.29 18.72 -4.52
CA LEU A 199 -7.79 17.89 -3.42
C LEU A 199 -8.91 17.19 -2.64
N PHE A 200 -10.04 17.87 -2.42
CA PHE A 200 -11.19 17.26 -1.75
C PHE A 200 -11.86 16.22 -2.65
N VAL A 201 -12.00 16.50 -3.95
CA VAL A 201 -12.48 15.49 -4.91
C VAL A 201 -11.59 14.25 -4.89
N LYS A 202 -10.27 14.44 -4.97
CA LYS A 202 -9.30 13.34 -4.95
C LYS A 202 -9.38 12.53 -3.66
N GLN A 203 -9.50 13.20 -2.51
CA GLN A 203 -9.65 12.54 -1.20
C GLN A 203 -10.95 11.73 -1.11
N SER A 204 -12.10 12.31 -1.48
CA SER A 204 -13.40 11.62 -1.47
C SER A 204 -13.41 10.41 -2.42
N LEU A 205 -12.79 10.53 -3.61
CA LEU A 205 -12.61 9.38 -4.52
C LEU A 205 -11.72 8.30 -3.90
N LYS A 206 -10.64 8.67 -3.19
CA LYS A 206 -9.76 7.72 -2.50
C LYS A 206 -10.49 6.95 -1.40
N GLU A 207 -11.30 7.65 -0.60
CA GLU A 207 -12.11 7.04 0.46
C GLU A 207 -13.18 6.11 -0.10
N LEU A 208 -13.81 6.48 -1.22
CA LEU A 208 -14.70 5.61 -1.97
C LEU A 208 -14.00 4.33 -2.45
N ILE A 209 -12.78 4.45 -2.99
CA ILE A 209 -11.97 3.29 -3.40
C ILE A 209 -11.65 2.39 -2.20
N PHE A 210 -11.32 2.96 -1.03
CA PHE A 210 -11.07 2.18 0.18
C PHE A 210 -12.28 1.35 0.62
N ASP A 211 -13.47 1.94 0.59
CA ASP A 211 -14.69 1.19 0.89
C ASP A 211 -14.91 0.06 -0.12
N LEU A 212 -14.69 0.32 -1.41
CA LEU A 212 -14.80 -0.72 -2.45
C LEU A 212 -13.79 -1.85 -2.23
N ILE A 213 -12.53 -1.53 -1.89
CA ILE A 213 -11.50 -2.53 -1.57
C ILE A 213 -11.94 -3.40 -0.39
N ARG A 214 -12.44 -2.76 0.68
CA ARG A 214 -12.92 -3.44 1.88
C ARG A 214 -14.06 -4.41 1.58
N ILE A 215 -14.99 -4.02 0.73
CA ILE A 215 -16.15 -4.82 0.37
C ILE A 215 -15.74 -5.98 -0.56
N ILE A 216 -15.00 -5.67 -1.61
CA ILE A 216 -14.64 -6.63 -2.68
C ILE A 216 -13.64 -7.66 -2.16
N TYR A 217 -12.49 -7.19 -1.66
CA TYR A 217 -11.35 -8.03 -1.36
C TYR A 217 -11.31 -8.49 0.10
N LEU A 218 -11.73 -7.63 1.05
CA LEU A 218 -11.67 -7.96 2.48
C LEU A 218 -12.99 -8.53 3.03
N ASP A 219 -13.99 -8.69 2.17
CA ASP A 219 -15.28 -9.29 2.51
C ASP A 219 -16.00 -8.58 3.67
N GLN A 220 -15.77 -7.27 3.81
CA GLN A 220 -16.46 -6.47 4.82
C GLN A 220 -17.92 -6.27 4.42
N LYS A 221 -18.82 -6.55 5.36
CA LYS A 221 -20.26 -6.36 5.15
C LYS A 221 -20.56 -4.88 4.93
N THR A 222 -21.23 -4.57 3.82
CA THR A 222 -21.96 -3.33 3.67
C THR A 222 -23.20 -3.36 4.55
N LEU A 223 -23.44 -2.28 5.33
CA LEU A 223 -24.60 -2.11 6.21
C LEU A 223 -25.94 -2.41 5.48
N LEU A 224 -26.02 -2.07 4.19
CA LEU A 224 -27.17 -2.32 3.31
C LEU A 224 -27.58 -3.79 3.13
N SER A 225 -26.78 -4.76 3.59
CA SER A 225 -26.98 -6.16 3.26
C SER A 225 -28.03 -6.90 4.09
N TYR A 226 -28.58 -6.31 5.17
CA TYR A 226 -29.45 -7.09 6.08
C TYR A 226 -30.68 -6.40 6.71
N ASP A 227 -30.85 -5.08 6.69
CA ASP A 227 -31.97 -4.45 7.42
C ASP A 227 -32.93 -3.63 6.52
N PRO A 228 -34.20 -4.09 6.34
CA PRO A 228 -35.24 -3.34 5.65
C PRO A 228 -35.57 -1.98 6.28
N ILE A 229 -35.26 -1.78 7.57
CA ILE A 229 -35.59 -0.56 8.32
C ILE A 229 -34.60 0.56 7.98
N GLU A 230 -33.30 0.28 7.93
CA GLU A 230 -32.28 1.24 7.48
C GLU A 230 -32.48 1.62 6.00
N LEU A 231 -32.95 0.69 5.17
CA LEU A 231 -33.34 0.97 3.78
C LEU A 231 -34.46 2.01 3.67
N GLN A 232 -35.42 2.00 4.60
CA GLN A 232 -36.48 3.02 4.66
C GLN A 232 -35.98 4.36 5.18
N GLU A 233 -34.95 4.37 6.04
CA GLU A 233 -34.33 5.62 6.52
C GLU A 233 -33.50 6.27 5.41
N ILE A 234 -32.76 5.48 4.64
CA ILE A 234 -32.05 5.96 3.44
C ILE A 234 -33.04 6.47 2.39
N GLU A 235 -34.15 5.76 2.14
CA GLU A 235 -35.20 6.25 1.22
C GLU A 235 -35.89 7.55 1.71
N LYS A 236 -35.87 7.84 3.01
CA LYS A 236 -36.36 9.11 3.58
C LYS A 236 -35.34 10.24 3.43
N GLU A 237 -34.04 9.97 3.57
CA GLU A 237 -32.97 10.95 3.32
C GLU A 237 -32.79 11.24 1.82
N MET A 238 -33.22 10.32 0.95
CA MET A 238 -33.21 10.47 -0.51
C MET A 238 -34.36 11.33 -1.08
N LYS A 239 -35.31 11.80 -0.27
CA LYS A 239 -36.44 12.66 -0.67
C LYS A 239 -36.26 14.10 -0.21
#